data_AF-A0A349L145-F1
#
_entry.id   AF-A0A349L145-F1
#
_cell.length_a   1.000
_cell.length_b   1.000
_cell.length_c   1.000
_cell.angle_alpha   90.00
_cell.angle_beta   90.00
_cell.angle_gamma   90.00
#
_symmetry.space_group_name_H-M   'P 1'
#
loop_
_entity.id
_entity.type
_entity.pdbx_description
1 polymer ?
#
loop_
_entity_poly.entity_id
_entity_poly.type
_entity_poly.pdbx_seq_one_letter_code
_entity_poly.pdbx_strand_id
1 'polypeptide(L)'
;LYVTPVTRTEFLLGKQAPYVVLAMLNFFLMTLLAVTVFGVPVKGSFPTLTLAAFIYSISATGIGLLASTFTRSQIAAMFVTMIGTMIPAIQFAGLLNPVSAMQGGGRLIGALYPATHMLGISRGIFNKALGLADLHAEFWP
;
A
#
# COMPACT_ATOMS: atom_id res chain seq x y z
N LEU A 1 -24.19 -15.12 17.98
CA LEU A 1 -23.11 -14.56 18.82
C LEU A 1 -23.23 -13.03 18.82
N TYR A 2 -24.05 -12.50 19.73
CA TYR A 2 -24.44 -11.07 19.83
C TYR A 2 -24.42 -10.65 21.32
N VAL A 3 -23.31 -10.87 22.06
CA VAL A 3 -23.29 -10.61 23.52
C VAL A 3 -21.98 -9.98 24.04
N THR A 4 -21.07 -9.50 23.20
CA THR A 4 -20.01 -8.59 23.65
C THR A 4 -20.26 -7.22 23.05
N PRO A 5 -20.31 -6.12 23.84
CA PRO A 5 -20.51 -4.77 23.34
C PRO A 5 -19.20 -4.29 22.71
N VAL A 6 -18.79 -4.94 21.63
CA VAL A 6 -17.67 -4.52 20.80
C VAL A 6 -18.26 -3.61 19.74
N THR A 7 -17.82 -2.36 19.70
CA THR A 7 -18.25 -1.42 18.67
C THR A 7 -17.85 -1.95 17.29
N ARG A 8 -18.61 -1.61 16.24
CA ARG A 8 -18.31 -2.06 14.86
C ARG A 8 -16.86 -1.71 14.47
N THR A 9 -16.35 -0.58 14.95
CA THR A 9 -14.98 -0.11 14.77
C THR A 9 -13.95 -1.00 15.45
N GLU A 10 -14.17 -1.40 16.70
CA GLU A 10 -13.28 -2.34 17.41
C GLU A 10 -13.26 -3.73 16.74
N PHE A 11 -14.41 -4.19 16.24
CA PHE A 11 -14.48 -5.45 15.49
C PHE A 11 -13.68 -5.37 14.17
N LEU A 12 -13.81 -4.26 13.43
CA LEU A 12 -13.08 -4.05 12.19
C LEU A 12 -11.58 -3.89 12.44
N LEU A 13 -11.18 -3.12 13.46
CA LEU A 13 -9.77 -2.94 13.85
C LEU A 13 -9.15 -4.26 14.31
N GLY A 14 -9.86 -5.03 15.13
CA GLY A 14 -9.43 -6.36 15.56
C GLY A 14 -9.24 -7.34 14.39
N LYS A 15 -10.06 -7.21 13.34
CA LYS A 15 -9.91 -8.00 12.11
C LYS A 15 -8.80 -7.46 11.20
N GLN A 16 -8.57 -6.15 11.17
CA GLN A 16 -7.55 -5.52 10.32
C GLN A 16 -6.12 -5.75 10.85
N ALA A 17 -5.94 -5.73 12.17
CA ALA A 17 -4.65 -5.94 12.82
C ALA A 17 -3.88 -7.18 12.31
N PRO A 18 -4.44 -8.41 12.26
CA PRO A 18 -3.72 -9.57 11.75
C PRO A 18 -3.36 -9.44 10.27
N TYR A 19 -4.19 -8.81 9.44
CA TYR A 19 -3.86 -8.59 8.03
C TYR A 19 -2.70 -7.61 7.86
N VAL A 20 -2.68 -6.52 8.64
CA VAL A 20 -1.58 -5.55 8.62
C VAL A 20 -0.28 -6.19 9.11
N VAL A 21 -0.34 -7.01 10.18
CA VAL A 21 0.83 -7.74 10.67
C VAL A 21 1.40 -8.68 9.60
N LEU A 22 0.55 -9.46 8.91
CA LEU A 22 0.99 -10.33 7.82
C LEU A 22 1.59 -9.56 6.65
N ALA A 23 1.00 -8.43 6.29
CA ALA A 23 1.52 -7.57 5.23
C ALA A 23 2.86 -6.93 5.61
N MET A 24 3.03 -6.50 6.86
CA MET A 24 4.32 -5.98 7.36
C MET A 24 5.38 -7.07 7.42
N LEU A 25 5.05 -8.29 7.87
CA LEU A 25 5.94 -9.44 7.81
C LEU A 25 6.38 -9.69 6.37
N ASN A 26 5.45 -9.71 5.42
CA ASN A 26 5.75 -9.86 4.00
C ASN A 26 6.67 -8.76 3.49
N PHE A 27 6.42 -7.49 3.85
CA PHE A 27 7.29 -6.36 3.52
C PHE A 27 8.73 -6.56 4.03
N PHE A 28 8.92 -6.99 5.28
CA PHE A 28 10.25 -7.24 5.82
C PHE A 28 10.95 -8.40 5.11
N LEU A 29 10.23 -9.48 4.81
CA LEU A 29 10.77 -10.61 4.05
C LEU A 29 11.18 -10.19 2.64
N MET A 30 10.33 -9.43 1.94
CA MET A 30 10.64 -8.91 0.61
C MET A 30 11.83 -7.95 0.63
N THR A 31 11.91 -7.09 1.63
CA THR A 31 13.05 -6.15 1.76
C THR A 31 14.34 -6.89 2.10
N LEU A 32 14.28 -7.91 2.95
CA LEU A 32 15.43 -8.77 3.24
C LEU A 32 15.93 -9.46 1.98
N LEU A 33 15.04 -10.08 1.20
CA LEU A 33 15.40 -10.71 -0.07
C LEU A 33 15.97 -9.69 -1.08
N ALA A 34 15.40 -8.49 -1.17
CA ALA A 34 15.90 -7.41 -2.02
C ALA A 34 17.37 -7.07 -1.70
N VAL A 35 17.72 -7.00 -0.41
CA VAL A 35 19.08 -6.68 0.03
C VAL A 35 20.02 -7.89 -0.09
N THR A 36 19.60 -9.09 0.33
CA THR A 36 20.49 -10.25 0.44
C THR A 36 20.61 -11.06 -0.86
N VAL A 37 19.51 -11.24 -1.59
CA VAL A 37 19.47 -12.07 -2.81
C VAL A 37 19.70 -11.23 -4.05
N PHE A 38 19.03 -10.08 -4.15
CA PHE A 38 19.12 -9.21 -5.32
C PHE A 38 20.25 -8.17 -5.22
N GLY A 39 20.89 -8.04 -4.06
CA GLY A 39 22.00 -7.10 -3.85
C GLY A 39 21.59 -5.64 -4.02
N VAL A 40 20.32 -5.30 -3.75
CA VAL A 40 19.79 -3.94 -3.85
C VAL A 40 19.72 -3.34 -2.44
N PRO A 41 20.79 -2.66 -1.96
CA PRO A 41 20.81 -2.11 -0.63
C PRO A 41 19.82 -0.95 -0.50
N VAL A 42 19.17 -0.86 0.67
CA VAL A 42 18.39 0.31 1.07
C VAL A 42 19.37 1.45 1.35
N LYS A 43 19.43 2.45 0.47
CA LYS A 43 20.37 3.58 0.60
C LYS A 43 19.82 4.74 1.43
N GLY A 44 18.50 4.93 1.43
CA GLY A 44 17.83 5.98 2.18
C GLY A 44 17.38 5.56 3.58
N SER A 45 16.35 6.22 4.09
CA SER A 45 15.83 5.96 5.45
C SER A 45 14.94 4.71 5.51
N PHE A 46 15.46 3.61 6.08
CA PHE A 46 14.67 2.40 6.31
C PHE A 46 13.43 2.62 7.21
N PRO A 47 13.49 3.44 8.29
CA PRO A 47 12.28 3.79 9.06
C PRO A 47 11.20 4.47 8.21
N THR A 48 11.61 5.35 7.28
CA THR A 48 10.67 6.01 6.35
C THR A 48 10.01 5.00 5.41
N LEU A 49 10.78 4.05 4.88
CA LEU A 49 10.24 2.97 4.05
C LEU A 49 9.24 2.10 4.83
N THR A 50 9.57 1.81 6.09
CA THR A 50 8.72 1.00 6.98
C THR A 50 7.42 1.72 7.32
N LEU A 51 7.48 3.04 7.59
CA LEU A 51 6.29 3.86 7.83
C LEU A 51 5.38 3.94 6.60
N ALA A 52 5.97 4.14 5.42
CA ALA A 52 5.23 4.14 4.16
C ALA A 52 4.55 2.79 3.90
N ALA A 53 5.28 1.69 4.11
CA ALA A 53 4.74 0.34 3.99
C ALA A 53 3.58 0.08 4.97
N PHE A 54 3.69 0.59 6.20
CA PHE A 54 2.64 0.48 7.21
C PHE A 54 1.36 1.23 6.80
N ILE A 55 1.47 2.49 6.39
CA ILE A 55 0.33 3.30 5.91
C ILE A 55 -0.30 2.68 4.66
N TYR A 56 0.52 2.21 3.73
CA TYR A 56 0.07 1.52 2.53
C TYR A 56 -0.68 0.22 2.89
N SER A 57 -0.15 -0.57 3.82
CA SER A 57 -0.77 -1.82 4.26
C SER A 57 -2.16 -1.59 4.87
N ILE A 58 -2.32 -0.57 5.72
CA ILE A 58 -3.62 -0.19 6.29
C ILE A 58 -4.61 0.17 5.18
N SER A 59 -4.19 1.00 4.23
CA SER A 59 -5.02 1.43 3.10
C SER A 59 -5.44 0.25 2.20
N ALA A 60 -4.48 -0.59 1.82
CA ALA A 60 -4.71 -1.73 0.94
C ALA A 60 -5.61 -2.80 1.58
N THR A 61 -5.36 -3.14 2.85
CA THR A 61 -6.20 -4.08 3.59
C THR A 61 -7.60 -3.52 3.85
N GLY A 62 -7.72 -2.20 4.08
CA GLY A 62 -8.99 -1.51 4.17
C GLY A 62 -9.83 -1.63 2.90
N ILE A 63 -9.23 -1.41 1.72
CA ILE A 63 -9.91 -1.58 0.43
C ILE A 63 -10.40 -3.03 0.25
N GLY A 64 -9.55 -4.02 0.55
CA GLY A 64 -9.93 -5.43 0.47
C GLY A 64 -11.06 -5.80 1.43
N LEU A 65 -11.04 -5.27 2.65
CA LEU A 65 -12.11 -5.46 3.63
C LEU A 65 -13.42 -4.83 3.16
N LEU A 66 -13.38 -3.60 2.64
CA LEU A 66 -14.54 -2.93 2.06
C LEU A 66 -15.12 -3.74 0.91
N ALA A 67 -14.30 -4.19 -0.05
CA ALA A 67 -14.76 -5.03 -1.15
C ALA A 67 -15.45 -6.32 -0.65
N SER A 68 -14.92 -6.95 0.40
CA SER A 68 -15.51 -8.15 1.01
C SER A 68 -16.91 -7.93 1.61
N THR A 69 -17.24 -6.70 2.02
CA THR A 69 -18.57 -6.38 2.56
C THR A 69 -19.66 -6.26 1.50
N PHE A 70 -19.30 -5.94 0.25
CA PHE A 70 -20.25 -5.77 -0.86
C PHE A 70 -20.49 -7.06 -1.66
N THR A 71 -19.63 -8.06 -1.53
CA THR A 71 -19.71 -9.31 -2.30
C THR A 71 -20.15 -10.49 -1.44
N ARG A 72 -21.11 -11.29 -1.93
CA ARG A 72 -21.60 -12.50 -1.23
C ARG A 72 -20.73 -13.75 -1.43
N SER A 73 -19.80 -13.73 -2.39
CA SER A 73 -18.89 -14.83 -2.70
C SER A 73 -17.43 -14.42 -2.49
N GLN A 74 -16.64 -15.28 -1.85
CA GLN A 74 -15.21 -15.06 -1.63
C GLN A 74 -14.46 -14.87 -2.95
N ILE A 75 -14.78 -15.68 -3.97
CA ILE A 75 -14.16 -15.57 -5.30
C ILE A 75 -14.50 -14.22 -5.94
N ALA A 76 -15.75 -13.77 -5.81
CA ALA A 76 -16.15 -12.45 -6.32
C ALA A 76 -15.42 -11.31 -5.57
N ALA A 77 -15.27 -11.40 -4.25
CA ALA A 77 -14.51 -10.45 -3.44
C ALA A 77 -13.05 -10.33 -3.93
N MET A 78 -12.42 -11.47 -4.21
CA MET A 78 -11.05 -11.52 -4.73
C MET A 78 -10.95 -10.84 -6.10
N PHE A 79 -11.85 -11.13 -7.03
CA PHE A 79 -11.84 -10.50 -8.36
C PHE A 79 -12.10 -9.00 -8.30
N VAL A 80 -13.08 -8.56 -7.52
CA VAL A 80 -13.38 -7.12 -7.36
C VAL A 80 -12.18 -6.39 -6.78
N THR A 81 -11.57 -6.93 -5.73
CA THR A 81 -10.38 -6.34 -5.11
C THR A 81 -9.21 -6.34 -6.09
N MET A 82 -8.98 -7.44 -6.81
CA MET A 82 -7.89 -7.56 -7.78
C MET A 82 -8.04 -6.55 -8.92
N ILE A 83 -9.21 -6.49 -9.55
CA ILE A 83 -9.47 -5.54 -10.66
C ILE A 83 -9.38 -4.10 -10.15
N GLY A 84 -10.01 -3.81 -9.00
CA GLY A 84 -10.03 -2.48 -8.41
C GLY A 84 -8.70 -1.99 -7.87
N THR A 85 -7.72 -2.88 -7.65
CA THR A 85 -6.40 -2.52 -7.13
C THR A 85 -5.27 -2.66 -8.13
N MET A 86 -5.24 -3.77 -8.86
CA MET A 86 -4.17 -4.08 -9.80
C MET A 86 -4.23 -3.18 -11.04
N ILE A 87 -5.42 -2.93 -11.59
CA ILE A 87 -5.55 -2.08 -12.79
C ILE A 87 -5.11 -0.65 -12.49
N PRO A 88 -5.59 0.02 -11.42
CA PRO A 88 -5.13 1.37 -11.13
C PRO A 88 -3.65 1.43 -10.72
N ALA A 89 -3.15 0.42 -10.00
CA ALA A 89 -1.75 0.36 -9.61
C ALA A 89 -0.82 0.27 -10.84
N ILE A 90 -1.13 -0.57 -11.82
CA ILE A 90 -0.29 -0.74 -13.01
C ILE A 90 -0.40 0.49 -13.93
N GLN A 91 -1.61 1.00 -14.13
CA GLN A 91 -1.88 2.04 -15.14
C GLN A 91 -1.56 3.46 -14.64
N PHE A 92 -1.83 3.75 -13.36
CA PHE A 92 -1.80 5.11 -12.84
C PHE A 92 -0.83 5.31 -11.67
N ALA A 93 -0.35 4.26 -11.00
CA ALA A 93 0.49 4.46 -9.80
C ALA A 93 1.97 4.75 -10.08
N GLY A 94 2.32 5.14 -11.30
CA GLY A 94 3.69 5.48 -11.64
C GLY A 94 4.55 4.28 -12.07
N LEU A 95 4.00 3.06 -12.11
CA LEU A 95 4.79 1.85 -12.41
C LEU A 95 5.37 1.90 -13.83
N LEU A 96 4.52 2.13 -14.84
CA LEU A 96 4.89 2.22 -16.26
C LEU A 96 5.25 3.66 -16.68
N ASN A 97 4.37 4.62 -16.37
CA ASN A 97 4.56 6.04 -16.67
C ASN A 97 4.51 6.84 -15.36
N PRO A 98 5.47 7.73 -15.09
CA PRO A 98 5.47 8.51 -13.85
C PRO A 98 4.21 9.38 -13.76
N VAL A 99 3.64 9.51 -12.56
CA VAL A 99 2.38 10.25 -12.33
C VAL A 99 2.50 11.72 -12.72
N SER A 100 3.69 12.31 -12.60
CA SER A 100 4.00 13.67 -13.03
C SER A 100 3.88 13.89 -14.54
N ALA A 101 3.98 12.84 -15.37
CA ALA A 101 3.84 12.93 -16.82
C ALA A 101 2.39 12.76 -17.29
N MET A 102 1.47 12.32 -16.42
CA MET A 102 0.06 12.13 -16.77
C MET A 102 -0.70 13.46 -16.74
N GLN A 103 -1.68 13.61 -17.63
CA GLN A 103 -2.57 14.79 -17.70
C GLN A 103 -4.03 14.40 -17.39
N GLY A 104 -4.80 15.34 -16.85
CA GLY A 104 -6.23 15.18 -16.61
C GLY A 104 -6.58 14.14 -15.53
N GLY A 105 -7.63 13.36 -15.76
CA GLY A 105 -8.21 12.43 -14.77
C GLY A 105 -7.27 11.30 -14.33
N GLY A 106 -6.34 10.86 -15.19
CA GLY A 106 -5.35 9.83 -14.85
C GLY A 106 -4.36 10.29 -13.77
N ARG A 107 -4.01 11.57 -13.76
CA ARG A 107 -3.15 12.17 -12.70
C ARG A 107 -3.89 12.27 -11.37
N LEU A 108 -5.18 12.62 -11.39
CA LEU A 108 -6.02 12.65 -10.19
C LEU A 108 -6.16 11.27 -9.55
N ILE A 109 -6.48 10.26 -10.36
CA ILE A 109 -6.59 8.87 -9.89
C ILE A 109 -5.25 8.40 -9.35
N GLY A 110 -4.15 8.66 -10.08
CA GLY A 110 -2.80 8.32 -9.64
C GLY A 110 -2.42 9.01 -8.32
N ALA A 111 -2.65 10.31 -8.17
CA ALA A 111 -2.30 11.05 -6.95
C ALA A 111 -3.10 10.59 -5.72
N LEU A 112 -4.36 10.18 -5.92
CA LEU A 112 -5.19 9.66 -4.83
C LEU A 112 -4.85 8.20 -4.47
N TYR A 113 -4.26 7.44 -5.39
CA TYR A 113 -4.05 6.02 -5.21
C TYR A 113 -2.89 5.75 -4.23
N PRO A 114 -3.09 4.94 -3.16
CA PRO A 114 -2.06 4.73 -2.15
C PRO A 114 -0.83 3.99 -2.70
N ALA A 115 -0.98 3.19 -3.76
CA ALA A 115 0.15 2.51 -4.40
C ALA A 115 1.16 3.49 -5.04
N THR A 116 0.70 4.67 -5.47
CA THR A 116 1.55 5.69 -6.09
C THR A 116 2.61 6.19 -5.13
N HIS A 117 2.16 6.55 -3.93
CA HIS A 117 3.01 7.05 -2.86
C HIS A 117 4.01 5.98 -2.42
N MET A 118 3.59 4.72 -2.28
CA MET A 118 4.49 3.61 -1.95
C MET A 118 5.57 3.38 -3.03
N LEU A 119 5.20 3.46 -4.31
CA LEU A 119 6.14 3.30 -5.42
C LEU A 119 7.12 4.48 -5.52
N GLY A 120 6.65 5.71 -5.28
CA GLY A 120 7.48 6.91 -5.21
C GLY A 120 8.53 6.82 -4.10
N ILE A 121 8.08 6.56 -2.88
CA ILE A 121 8.93 6.45 -1.68
C ILE A 121 9.94 5.33 -1.84
N SER A 122 9.51 4.14 -2.28
CA SER A 122 10.41 3.00 -2.51
C SER A 122 11.50 3.36 -3.52
N ARG A 123 11.15 3.94 -4.67
CA ARG A 123 12.14 4.38 -5.67
C ARG A 123 13.06 5.47 -5.12
N GLY A 124 12.55 6.43 -4.35
CA GLY A 124 13.34 7.47 -3.71
C GLY A 124 14.37 6.91 -2.73
N ILE A 125 13.98 5.94 -1.91
CA ILE A 125 14.85 5.35 -0.88
C ILE A 125 15.89 4.41 -1.49
N PHE A 126 15.51 3.55 -2.44
CA PHE A 126 16.42 2.60 -3.06
C PHE A 126 17.37 3.25 -4.08
N ASN A 127 16.87 4.16 -4.92
CA ASN A 127 17.66 4.71 -6.03
C ASN A 127 18.32 6.05 -5.71
N LYS A 128 17.68 6.89 -4.89
CA LYS A 128 18.12 8.27 -4.64
C LYS A 128 18.63 8.51 -3.22
N ALA A 129 18.65 7.48 -2.36
CA ALA A 129 19.08 7.56 -0.96
C ALA A 129 18.32 8.60 -0.13
N LEU A 130 17.04 8.84 -0.45
CA LEU A 130 16.24 9.89 0.18
C LEU A 130 15.75 9.52 1.57
N GLY A 131 15.61 10.52 2.44
CA GLY A 131 15.13 10.39 3.82
C GLY A 131 13.70 10.88 4.02
N LEU A 132 13.25 10.90 5.27
CA LEU A 132 11.92 11.41 5.65
C LEU A 132 11.74 12.89 5.26
N ALA A 133 12.79 13.71 5.39
CA ALA A 133 12.75 15.13 5.08
C ALA A 133 12.47 15.39 3.59
N ASP A 134 12.99 14.55 2.70
CA ASP A 134 12.81 14.70 1.26
C ASP A 134 11.48 14.12 0.75
N LEU A 135 10.95 13.12 1.47
CA LEU A 135 9.80 12.33 1.05
C LEU A 135 8.51 12.67 1.82
N HIS A 136 8.54 13.63 2.74
CA HIS A 136 7.36 14.02 3.53
C HIS A 136 6.16 14.41 2.63
N ALA A 137 6.42 15.03 1.47
CA ALA A 137 5.40 15.42 0.51
C ALA A 137 4.74 14.22 -0.20
N GLU A 138 5.37 13.05 -0.24
CA GLU A 138 4.77 11.81 -0.77
C GLU A 138 3.92 11.07 0.28
N PHE A 139 3.90 11.50 1.54
CA PHE A 139 2.96 10.95 2.52
C PHE A 139 1.56 11.59 2.43
N TRP A 140 1.41 12.64 1.63
CA TRP A 140 0.17 13.40 1.49
C TRP A 140 -0.17 13.63 0.01
N PRO A 141 -1.43 13.44 -0.42
CA PRO A 141 -1.86 13.67 -1.80
C PRO A 141 -1.89 15.16 -2.20
#